data_AF-A0A6L8CBV0-F1
#
_entry.id   AF-A0A6L8CBV0-F1
#
_cell.length_a   1.000
_cell.length_b   1.000
_cell.length_c   1.000
_cell.angle_alpha   90.00
_cell.angle_beta   90.00
_cell.angle_gamma   90.00
#
_symmetry.space_group_name_H-M   'P 1'
#
loop_
_entity.id
_entity.type
_entity.pdbx_description
1 polymer ?
#
loop_
_entity_poly.entity_id
_entity_poly.type
_entity_poly.pdbx_seq_one_letter_code
_entity_poly.pdbx_strand_id
1 'polypeptide(L)'
;MYRSTRGALAASALAIGTSLPDIVVALNVVRRGRHKLLVGHIFQSNIFDAFLIMGVCGLIVPLPEVATGSSNISIIAATLLTFPLLWTLRSKKLTLLGGLGLFLGFLFFVWRLYW
;
A
#
# COMPACT_ATOMS: atom_id res chain seq x y z
N MET A 1 14.05 26.93 1.09
CA MET A 1 14.23 25.77 0.19
C MET A 1 14.82 24.53 0.88
N TYR A 2 15.83 24.64 1.75
CA TYR A 2 16.50 23.50 2.41
C TYR A 2 15.63 22.65 3.37
N ARG A 3 14.56 23.22 3.94
CA ARG A 3 13.68 22.54 4.92
C ARG A 3 12.72 21.52 4.26
N SER A 4 12.33 21.76 3.00
CA SER A 4 11.43 20.88 2.26
C SER A 4 12.14 19.59 1.81
N THR A 5 13.38 19.70 1.34
CA THR A 5 14.20 18.56 0.90
C THR A 5 14.51 17.60 2.05
N ARG A 6 14.76 18.11 3.25
CA ARG A 6 14.98 17.29 4.46
C ARG A 6 13.74 16.49 4.86
N GLY A 7 12.55 17.10 4.76
CA GLY A 7 11.28 16.42 5.05
C GLY A 7 11.00 15.29 4.06
N ALA A 8 11.23 15.52 2.77
CA ALA A 8 11.09 14.49 1.74
C ALA A 8 12.06 13.32 1.95
N LEU A 9 13.35 13.61 2.19
CA LEU A 9 14.35 12.57 2.47
C LEU A 9 14.02 11.76 3.73
N ALA A 10 13.58 12.42 4.80
CA ALA A 10 13.19 11.75 6.04
C ALA A 10 11.96 10.87 5.84
N ALA A 11 10.92 11.36 5.17
CA ALA A 11 9.71 10.58 4.89
C ALA A 11 10.01 9.37 3.98
N SER A 12 10.81 9.54 2.94
CA SER A 12 11.23 8.43 2.08
C SER A 12 12.08 7.40 2.84
N ALA A 13 13.03 7.84 3.67
CA ALA A 13 13.83 6.94 4.49
C ALA A 13 12.98 6.18 5.50
N LEU A 14 11.99 6.84 6.11
CA LEU A 14 11.04 6.20 7.04
C LEU A 14 10.21 5.13 6.32
N ALA A 15 9.65 5.47 5.16
CA ALA A 15 8.85 4.56 4.36
C ALA A 15 9.65 3.34 3.86
N ILE A 16 10.91 3.55 3.49
CA ILE A 16 11.83 2.45 3.14
C ILE A 16 12.14 1.62 4.38
N GLY A 17 12.39 2.26 5.52
CA GLY A 17 12.68 1.62 6.80
C GLY A 17 11.58 0.69 7.29
N THR A 18 10.31 1.08 7.15
CA THR A 18 9.16 0.25 7.56
C THR A 18 8.94 -0.95 6.64
N SER A 19 9.24 -0.82 5.34
CA SER A 19 9.01 -1.90 4.37
C SER A 19 10.22 -2.84 4.15
N LEU A 20 11.41 -2.45 4.60
CA LEU A 20 12.64 -3.26 4.52
C LEU A 20 12.50 -4.65 5.19
N PRO A 21 12.00 -4.78 6.43
CA PRO A 21 11.78 -6.07 7.07
C PRO A 21 10.82 -6.95 6.27
N ASP A 22 9.75 -6.36 5.74
CA ASP A 22 8.75 -7.07 4.95
C ASP A 22 9.34 -7.66 3.68
N ILE A 23 10.22 -6.93 2.99
CA ILE A 23 10.93 -7.40 1.80
C ILE A 23 11.82 -8.60 2.15
N VAL A 24 12.52 -8.54 3.30
CA VAL A 24 13.39 -9.64 3.75
C VAL A 24 12.58 -10.91 4.05
N VAL A 25 11.44 -10.77 4.73
CA VAL A 25 10.54 -11.91 5.01
C VAL A 25 9.94 -12.45 3.72
N ALA A 26 9.46 -11.58 2.84
CA ALA A 26 8.92 -11.95 1.54
C ALA A 26 9.92 -12.77 0.71
N LEU A 27 11.17 -12.30 0.61
CA LEU A 27 12.23 -12.98 -0.13
C LEU A 27 12.52 -14.38 0.44
N ASN A 28 12.54 -14.51 1.77
CA ASN A 28 12.73 -15.79 2.44
C ASN A 28 11.57 -16.77 2.18
N VAL A 29 10.33 -16.29 2.14
CA VAL A 29 9.14 -17.12 1.87
C VAL A 29 9.10 -17.59 0.42
N VAL A 30 9.45 -16.72 -0.53
CA VAL A 30 9.58 -17.05 -1.96
C VAL A 30 10.67 -18.10 -2.17
N ARG A 31 11.85 -17.92 -1.57
CA ARG A 31 12.96 -18.89 -1.62
C ARG A 31 12.57 -20.26 -1.08
N ARG A 32 11.65 -20.32 -0.10
CA ARG A 32 11.13 -21.57 0.47
C ARG A 32 9.95 -22.15 -0.32
N GLY A 33 9.55 -21.54 -1.44
CA GLY A 33 8.43 -21.98 -2.29
C GLY A 33 7.04 -21.79 -1.68
N ARG A 34 6.91 -21.10 -0.54
CA ARG A 34 5.65 -21.02 0.23
C ARG A 34 4.82 -19.78 -0.14
N HIS A 35 4.44 -19.66 -1.42
CA HIS A 35 3.70 -18.49 -1.95
C HIS A 35 2.40 -18.17 -1.20
N LYS A 36 1.71 -19.16 -0.62
CA LYS A 36 0.49 -18.92 0.18
C LYS A 36 0.77 -18.15 1.48
N LEU A 37 1.93 -18.36 2.11
CA LEU A 37 2.33 -17.63 3.31
C LEU A 37 2.73 -16.19 2.98
N LEU A 38 3.29 -15.96 1.78
CA LEU A 38 3.65 -14.63 1.31
C LEU A 38 2.43 -13.73 1.19
N VAL A 39 1.34 -14.24 0.61
CA VAL A 39 0.08 -13.50 0.48
C VAL A 39 -0.48 -13.12 1.85
N GLY A 40 -0.45 -14.05 2.82
CA GLY A 40 -0.88 -13.76 4.20
C GLY A 40 -0.03 -12.68 4.87
N HIS A 41 1.28 -12.72 4.67
CA HIS A 41 2.21 -11.73 5.22
C HIS A 41 1.94 -10.32 4.68
N ILE A 42 1.81 -10.17 3.36
CA ILE A 42 1.54 -8.87 2.72
C ILE A 42 0.18 -8.31 3.17
N PHE A 43 -0.82 -9.18 3.31
CA PHE A 43 -2.14 -8.76 3.77
C PHE A 43 -2.11 -8.28 5.23
N GLN A 44 -1.37 -9.01 6.08
CA GLN A 44 -1.22 -8.68 7.48
C GLN A 44 -0.44 -7.38 7.69
N SER A 45 0.65 -7.13 6.95
CA SER A 45 1.44 -5.91 7.17
C SER A 45 0.67 -4.65 6.78
N ASN A 46 -0.08 -4.67 5.68
CA ASN A 46 -0.98 -3.57 5.31
C ASN A 46 -2.08 -3.30 6.36
N ILE A 47 -2.66 -4.35 6.95
CA ILE A 47 -3.65 -4.20 8.02
C ILE A 47 -2.99 -3.63 9.28
N PHE A 48 -1.78 -4.08 9.62
CA PHE A 48 -1.05 -3.59 10.78
C PHE A 48 -0.72 -2.10 10.65
N ASP A 49 -0.28 -1.65 9.48
CA ASP A 49 0.00 -0.24 9.22
C ASP A 49 -1.29 0.61 9.29
N ALA A 50 -2.38 0.14 8.69
CA ALA A 50 -3.64 0.87 8.64
C ALA A 50 -4.34 0.96 10.00
N PHE A 51 -4.29 -0.09 10.83
CA PHE A 51 -4.98 -0.09 12.13
C PHE A 51 -4.07 0.31 13.28
N LEU A 52 -2.86 -0.27 13.35
CA LEU A 52 -1.99 -0.10 14.49
C LEU A 52 -1.19 1.19 14.36
N ILE A 53 -0.50 1.42 13.24
CA ILE A 53 0.29 2.64 13.06
C ILE A 53 -0.62 3.86 12.94
N MET A 54 -1.58 3.88 12.01
CA MET A 54 -2.48 5.04 11.88
C MET A 54 -3.39 5.22 13.09
N GLY A 55 -3.90 4.14 13.70
CA GLY A 55 -4.75 4.23 14.88
C GLY A 55 -4.01 4.77 16.10
N VAL A 56 -2.79 4.30 16.37
CA VAL A 56 -1.96 4.83 17.47
C VAL A 56 -1.53 6.27 17.18
N CYS A 57 -1.14 6.60 15.94
CA CYS A 57 -0.83 7.97 15.55
C CYS A 57 -2.02 8.91 15.78
N GLY A 58 -3.25 8.48 15.44
CA GLY A 58 -4.47 9.27 15.64
C GLY A 58 -4.87 9.46 17.10
N LEU A 59 -4.41 8.59 18.01
CA LEU A 59 -4.59 8.76 19.45
C LEU A 59 -3.61 9.78 20.05
N ILE A 60 -2.40 9.89 19.50
CA ILE A 60 -1.34 10.76 20.02
C ILE A 60 -1.42 12.16 19.40
N VAL A 61 -1.69 12.25 18.11
CA VAL A 61 -1.77 13.51 17.35
C VAL A 61 -3.07 13.51 16.55
N PRO A 62 -3.90 14.56 16.65
CA PRO A 62 -5.08 14.66 15.79
C PRO A 62 -4.63 14.63 14.32
N LEU A 63 -5.16 13.66 13.57
CA LEU A 63 -4.83 13.47 12.17
C LEU A 63 -5.24 14.74 11.40
N PRO A 64 -4.36 15.26 10.51
CA PRO A 64 -4.70 16.42 9.71
C PRO A 64 -5.97 16.14 8.89
N GLU A 65 -6.82 17.15 8.78
CA GLU A 65 -8.10 17.06 8.09
C GLU A 65 -7.86 16.57 6.65
N VAL A 66 -8.45 15.42 6.29
CA VAL A 66 -8.38 14.89 4.93
C VAL A 66 -9.10 15.89 4.04
N ALA A 67 -8.36 16.59 3.16
CA ALA A 67 -8.89 17.64 2.30
C ALA A 67 -10.15 17.17 1.55
N THR A 68 -11.31 17.61 2.05
CA THR A 68 -12.65 17.07 1.76
C THR A 68 -13.21 17.51 0.41
N GLY A 69 -12.55 18.41 -0.31
CA GLY A 69 -13.08 19.03 -1.53
C GLY A 69 -12.92 18.23 -2.84
N SER A 70 -11.85 17.43 -2.97
CA SER A 70 -11.53 16.69 -4.21
C SER A 70 -10.81 15.35 -3.99
N SER A 71 -10.28 15.09 -2.79
CA SER A 71 -9.46 13.92 -2.47
C SER A 71 -10.29 12.66 -2.11
N ASN A 72 -11.58 12.83 -1.77
CA ASN A 72 -12.47 11.73 -1.37
C ASN A 72 -12.77 10.76 -2.53
N ILE A 73 -12.89 11.27 -3.76
CA ILE A 73 -13.11 10.43 -4.95
C ILE A 73 -11.92 9.52 -5.19
N SER A 74 -10.70 9.99 -4.90
CA SER A 74 -9.48 9.21 -5.04
C SER A 74 -9.39 8.06 -4.03
N ILE A 75 -9.78 8.31 -2.77
CA ILE A 75 -9.78 7.28 -1.71
C ILE A 75 -10.89 6.24 -1.98
N ILE A 76 -12.07 6.68 -2.41
CA ILE A 76 -13.18 5.81 -2.78
C ILE A 76 -12.83 4.98 -4.03
N ALA A 77 -12.19 5.57 -5.04
CA ALA A 77 -11.75 4.87 -6.25
C ALA A 77 -10.62 3.86 -5.96
N ALA A 78 -9.66 4.20 -5.10
CA ALA A 78 -8.61 3.28 -4.67
C ALA A 78 -9.18 2.09 -3.89
N THR A 79 -10.18 2.34 -3.03
CA THR A 79 -10.88 1.28 -2.30
C THR A 79 -11.69 0.38 -3.25
N LEU A 80 -12.41 0.96 -4.22
CA LEU A 80 -13.14 0.22 -5.25
C LEU A 80 -12.21 -0.62 -6.14
N LEU A 81 -11.00 -0.15 -6.43
CA LEU A 81 -9.98 -0.91 -7.19
C LEU A 81 -9.41 -2.10 -6.38
N THR A 82 -9.47 -2.04 -5.06
CA THR A 82 -8.96 -3.10 -4.17
C THR A 82 -9.97 -4.25 -4.04
N PHE A 83 -11.27 -3.99 -4.14
CA PHE A 83 -12.34 -5.00 -4.11
C PHE A 83 -12.21 -6.12 -5.16
N PRO A 84 -11.97 -5.84 -6.47
CA PRO A 84 -11.74 -6.88 -7.47
C PRO A 84 -10.42 -7.62 -7.26
N LEU A 85 -9.44 -7.03 -6.55
CA LEU A 85 -8.17 -7.65 -6.15
C LEU A 85 -8.40 -8.77 -5.11
N LEU A 86 -9.29 -8.52 -4.14
CA LEU A 86 -9.73 -9.53 -3.17
C LEU A 86 -10.52 -10.66 -3.83
N TRP A 87 -11.34 -10.31 -4.83
CA TRP A 87 -12.11 -11.30 -5.60
C TRP A 87 -11.21 -12.21 -6.44
N THR A 88 -10.16 -11.66 -7.06
CA THR A 88 -9.18 -12.42 -7.82
C THR A 88 -8.25 -13.26 -6.94
N LEU A 89 -7.95 -12.85 -5.70
CA LEU A 89 -7.24 -13.69 -4.73
C LEU A 89 -8.07 -14.90 -4.27
N ARG A 90 -9.41 -14.79 -4.27
CA ARG A 90 -10.32 -15.89 -3.93
C ARG A 90 -10.30 -17.01 -4.98
N SER A 91 -10.19 -16.63 -6.24
CA SER A 91 -9.89 -17.54 -7.35
C SER A 91 -8.40 -17.85 -7.32
N LYS A 92 -7.95 -18.99 -6.77
CA LYS A 92 -6.54 -19.39 -6.56
C LYS A 92 -5.60 -19.41 -7.80
N LYS A 93 -5.93 -18.72 -8.89
CA LYS A 93 -5.15 -18.50 -10.10
C LYS A 93 -4.80 -17.01 -10.22
N LEU A 94 -3.73 -16.59 -9.56
CA LEU A 94 -3.03 -15.36 -9.90
C LEU A 94 -2.32 -15.58 -11.24
N THR A 95 -3.00 -15.27 -12.34
CA THR A 95 -2.39 -15.25 -13.67
C THR A 95 -1.62 -13.95 -13.86
N LEU A 96 -0.43 -14.02 -14.46
CA LEU A 96 0.46 -12.88 -14.71
C LEU A 96 -0.27 -11.72 -15.42
N LEU A 97 -1.20 -12.02 -16.32
CA LEU A 97 -2.05 -11.04 -16.99
C LEU A 97 -2.99 -10.27 -16.05
N GLY A 98 -3.56 -10.92 -15.04
CA GLY A 98 -4.44 -10.26 -14.07
C GLY A 98 -3.66 -9.28 -13.19
N GLY A 99 -2.44 -9.67 -12.78
CA GLY A 99 -1.52 -8.79 -12.06
C GLY A 99 -1.04 -7.61 -12.92
N LEU A 100 -0.72 -7.85 -14.18
CA LEU A 100 -0.28 -6.80 -15.11
C LEU A 100 -1.38 -5.77 -15.38
N GLY A 101 -2.63 -6.22 -15.58
CA GLY A 101 -3.79 -5.35 -15.74
C GLY A 101 -4.04 -4.48 -14.52
N LEU A 102 -3.88 -5.04 -13.31
CA LEU A 102 -3.98 -4.29 -12.07
C LEU A 102 -2.86 -3.27 -11.89
N PHE A 103 -1.63 -3.63 -12.27
CA PHE A 103 -0.48 -2.72 -12.22
C PHE A 103 -0.66 -1.53 -13.17
N LEU A 104 -1.16 -1.78 -14.39
CA LEU A 104 -1.49 -0.72 -15.35
C LEU A 104 -2.64 0.17 -14.85
N GLY A 105 -3.68 -0.42 -14.25
CA GLY A 105 -4.77 0.34 -13.63
C GLY A 105 -4.29 1.23 -12.49
N PHE A 106 -3.36 0.73 -11.67
CA PHE A 106 -2.73 1.52 -10.60
C PHE A 106 -1.91 2.68 -11.16
N LEU A 107 -1.08 2.44 -12.19
CA LEU A 107 -0.30 3.50 -12.84
C LEU A 107 -1.19 4.58 -13.45
N PHE A 108 -2.29 4.19 -14.09
CA PHE A 108 -3.27 5.12 -14.65
C PHE A 108 -3.93 5.97 -13.56
N PHE A 109 -4.29 5.36 -12.44
CA PHE A 109 -4.84 6.07 -11.29
C PHE A 109 -3.84 7.08 -10.69
N VAL A 110 -2.58 6.68 -10.51
CA VAL A 110 -1.52 7.58 -10.02
C VAL A 110 -1.31 8.74 -11.00
N TRP A 111 -1.27 8.47 -12.31
CA TRP A 111 -1.13 9.51 -13.32
C TRP A 111 -2.29 10.52 -13.26
N ARG A 112 -3.54 10.04 -13.14
CA ARG A 112 -4.74 10.88 -13.00
C ARG A 112 -4.79 11.69 -11.69
N LEU A 113 -4.10 11.22 -10.65
CA LEU A 113 -4.03 11.92 -9.37
C LEU A 113 -3.03 13.09 -9.42
N TYR A 114 -1.93 12.91 -10.17
CA TYR A 114 -0.88 13.94 -10.32
C TYR A 114 -1.19 14.96 -11.44
N TRP A 115 -2.12 14.67 -12.35
CA TRP A 115 -2.45 15.50 -13.52
C TRP A 115 -3.97 15.67 -13.76
#